data_AF-A0A0C9WAZ1-F1
#
_entry.id   AF-A0A0C9WAZ1-F1
#
_cell.length_a   1.000
_cell.length_b   1.000
_cell.length_c   1.000
_cell.angle_alpha   90.00
_cell.angle_beta   90.00
_cell.angle_gamma   90.00
#
_symmetry.space_group_name_H-M   'P 1'
#
loop_
_entity.id
_entity.type
_entity.pdbx_description
1 polymer ?
#
loop_
_entity_poly.entity_id
_entity_poly.type
_entity_poly.pdbx_seq_one_letter_code
_entity_poly.pdbx_strand_id
1 'polypeptide(L)'
;ECPCPRCLVKKADIPKMGMKSDMKNRVKTSRVDDNRRRSKVLQAREHIFKGGKGVNSKRVRDLLFSESLVPTRNAFSDQLSELCFNFFVLFVVDLLHEFELGVWKAIFTHLMRILFAARGVAVQELNWRGTIRRFHKNASAMKRLAARDFEDLLQGLLPPPHNKIVLDLLFDLAVWHGYAKLRLHTDNTLDFFDLATTTLSHTIRKFQRTTCAVYTTTELPQEHAARGRRAAATAAKQGQDMPASHSGPKKKVLNLCTYKYHALGDYPNTIRRYGTTDSYSTQQGELEHRCSKRRFPRSGKKKDGMVRSIANQEAIERFVRKVNDAREKINAQDNPQPQRSRTSPSDHYHIAKSARQNENLTVWLGKRKDDPAVHDFIPRLKDHLLARLRGLAYDGDEQNFSDEDRDCVVIRDNKMYHHSMF
;
A
#
# COMPACT_ATOMS: atom_id res chain seq x y z
N GLU A 1 19.65 21.04 -10.35
CA GLU A 1 19.21 20.34 -9.13
C GLU A 1 19.26 18.84 -9.35
N CYS A 2 19.85 18.12 -8.39
CA CYS A 2 20.03 16.68 -8.34
C CYS A 2 19.27 16.15 -7.11
N PRO A 3 17.96 15.87 -7.20
CA PRO A 3 17.11 15.68 -6.04
C PRO A 3 17.28 14.32 -5.35
N CYS A 4 17.97 13.37 -5.97
CA CYS A 4 18.22 12.06 -5.40
C CYS A 4 19.34 12.14 -4.34
N PRO A 5 19.15 11.55 -3.15
CA PRO A 5 20.21 11.44 -2.15
C PRO A 5 21.24 10.36 -2.49
N ARG A 6 21.03 9.55 -3.55
CA ARG A 6 21.93 8.45 -3.95
C ARG A 6 22.73 8.72 -5.21
N CYS A 7 22.22 9.52 -6.15
CA CYS A 7 22.92 9.84 -7.40
C CYS A 7 22.78 11.32 -7.80
N LEU A 8 23.57 11.74 -8.80
CA LEU A 8 23.57 13.10 -9.34
C LEU A 8 22.72 13.24 -10.61
N VAL A 9 21.76 12.33 -10.84
CA VAL A 9 20.79 12.46 -11.94
C VAL A 9 20.02 13.77 -11.76
N LYS A 10 20.02 14.60 -12.82
CA LYS A 10 19.37 15.90 -12.82
C LYS A 10 17.86 15.74 -12.84
N LYS A 11 17.15 16.68 -12.23
CA LYS A 11 15.67 16.70 -12.20
C LYS A 11 15.02 16.59 -13.59
N ALA A 12 15.64 17.17 -14.61
CA ALA A 12 15.17 17.12 -15.99
C ALA A 12 15.27 15.72 -16.62
N ASP A 13 16.17 14.87 -16.12
CA ASP A 13 16.38 13.51 -16.63
C ASP A 13 15.53 12.46 -15.89
N ILE A 14 14.85 12.84 -14.80
CA ILE A 14 13.99 11.93 -14.03
C ILE A 14 12.92 11.20 -14.88
N PRO A 15 12.25 11.84 -15.86
CA PRO A 15 11.29 11.13 -16.72
C PRO A 15 11.89 9.96 -17.51
N LYS A 16 13.22 9.90 -17.64
CA LYS A 16 13.96 8.79 -18.26
C LYS A 16 14.13 7.60 -17.31
N MET A 17 13.58 7.63 -16.09
CA MET A 17 13.59 6.54 -15.12
C MET A 17 13.35 5.21 -15.81
N GLY A 18 14.15 4.18 -15.56
CA GLY A 18 13.97 2.83 -16.14
C GLY A 18 14.45 2.68 -17.58
N MET A 19 14.93 3.74 -18.25
CA MET A 19 15.65 3.59 -19.53
C MET A 19 17.07 3.08 -19.26
N LYS A 20 17.63 2.28 -20.19
CA LYS A 20 19.01 1.77 -20.09
C LYS A 20 20.04 2.88 -19.81
N SER A 21 19.89 4.05 -20.42
CA SER A 21 20.74 5.21 -20.20
C SER A 21 20.62 5.78 -18.78
N ASP A 22 19.41 5.84 -18.23
CA ASP A 22 19.16 6.30 -16.86
C ASP A 22 19.76 5.31 -15.85
N MET A 23 19.52 4.01 -16.03
CA MET A 23 20.07 2.96 -15.16
C MET A 23 21.60 3.01 -15.10
N LYS A 24 22.27 3.18 -16.25
CA LYS A 24 23.72 3.39 -16.30
C LYS A 24 24.15 4.69 -15.61
N ASN A 25 23.41 5.78 -15.83
CA ASN A 25 23.73 7.09 -15.25
C ASN A 25 23.63 7.09 -13.72
N ARG A 26 22.65 6.39 -13.13
CA ARG A 26 22.53 6.29 -11.66
C ARG A 26 23.76 5.70 -11.01
N VAL A 27 24.31 4.64 -11.62
CA VAL A 27 25.54 3.98 -11.14
C VAL A 27 26.74 4.89 -11.35
N LYS A 28 26.92 5.41 -12.56
CA LYS A 28 28.06 6.29 -12.91
C LYS A 28 28.09 7.57 -12.07
N THR A 29 26.93 8.11 -11.74
CA THR A 29 26.78 9.36 -11.00
C THR A 29 26.37 9.14 -9.55
N SER A 30 26.61 7.94 -9.01
CA SER A 30 26.38 7.66 -7.60
C SER A 30 27.11 8.69 -6.74
N ARG A 31 26.45 9.14 -5.67
CA ARG A 31 27.06 10.06 -4.72
C ARG A 31 28.08 9.31 -3.88
N VAL A 32 29.21 9.96 -3.67
CA VAL A 32 30.35 9.42 -2.92
C VAL A 32 30.76 10.44 -1.87
N ASP A 33 31.04 9.96 -0.65
CA ASP A 33 31.56 10.79 0.42
C ASP A 33 33.09 10.96 0.36
N ASP A 34 33.54 11.58 -0.74
CA ASP A 34 34.96 11.81 -1.02
C ASP A 34 35.51 13.08 -0.33
N ASN A 35 36.85 13.21 -0.33
CA ASN A 35 37.53 14.39 0.18
C ASN A 35 37.11 15.67 -0.55
N ARG A 36 36.78 15.58 -1.84
CA ARG A 36 36.34 16.71 -2.66
C ARG A 36 35.01 17.27 -2.14
N ARG A 37 34.03 16.43 -1.88
CA ARG A 37 32.74 16.79 -1.32
C ARG A 37 32.88 17.37 0.08
N ARG A 38 33.72 16.78 0.94
CA ARG A 38 34.02 17.31 2.28
C ARG A 38 34.66 18.70 2.20
N SER A 39 35.63 18.89 1.31
CA SER A 39 36.28 20.18 1.08
C SER A 39 35.29 21.25 0.60
N LYS A 40 34.41 20.94 -0.36
CA LYS A 40 33.34 21.85 -0.80
C LYS A 40 32.46 22.31 0.37
N VAL A 41 32.05 21.37 1.24
CA VAL A 41 31.22 21.68 2.42
C VAL A 41 31.98 22.56 3.42
N LEU A 42 33.25 22.27 3.68
CA LEU A 42 34.08 23.08 4.59
C LEU A 42 34.29 24.51 4.06
N GLN A 43 34.62 24.67 2.78
CA GLN A 43 34.81 25.98 2.15
C GLN A 43 33.50 26.80 2.15
N ALA A 44 32.37 26.16 1.82
CA ALA A 44 31.07 26.83 1.88
C ALA A 44 30.75 27.32 3.31
N ARG A 45 31.07 26.50 4.32
CA ARG A 45 30.91 26.89 5.73
C ARG A 45 31.84 28.02 6.13
N GLU A 46 33.09 28.03 5.68
CA GLU A 46 34.02 29.12 5.93
C GLU A 46 33.51 30.44 5.35
N HIS A 47 33.01 30.43 4.11
CA HIS A 47 32.37 31.60 3.52
C HIS A 47 31.16 32.09 4.32
N ILE A 48 30.37 31.19 4.89
CA ILE A 48 29.18 31.55 5.68
C ILE A 48 29.58 32.09 7.06
N PHE A 49 30.33 31.32 7.83
CA PHE A 49 30.56 31.59 9.25
C PHE A 49 31.73 32.54 9.51
N LYS A 50 32.80 32.48 8.71
CA LYS A 50 33.94 33.42 8.84
C LYS A 50 33.79 34.60 7.88
N GLY A 51 33.30 34.35 6.67
CA GLY A 51 33.17 35.36 5.62
C GLY A 51 31.87 36.16 5.62
N GLY A 52 30.95 35.87 6.55
CA GLY A 52 29.66 36.56 6.68
C GLY A 52 28.75 36.46 5.45
N LYS A 53 28.98 35.49 4.55
CA LYS A 53 28.20 35.37 3.31
C LYS A 53 26.90 34.63 3.57
N GLY A 54 25.81 35.11 2.97
CA GLY A 54 24.54 34.38 3.00
C GLY A 54 24.65 33.00 2.34
N VAL A 55 23.84 32.05 2.81
CA VAL A 55 23.77 30.67 2.26
C VAL A 55 23.43 30.66 0.77
N ASN A 56 22.70 31.67 0.31
CA ASN A 56 22.31 31.87 -1.08
C ASN A 56 23.28 32.75 -1.89
N SER A 57 24.44 33.10 -1.34
CA SER A 57 25.44 33.89 -2.05
C SER A 57 26.05 33.12 -3.22
N LYS A 58 26.49 33.84 -4.26
CA LYS A 58 27.14 33.26 -5.44
C LYS A 58 28.28 32.30 -5.06
N ARG A 59 29.15 32.71 -4.13
CA ARG A 59 30.27 31.90 -3.64
C ARG A 59 29.84 30.54 -3.07
N VAL A 60 28.76 30.48 -2.31
CA VAL A 60 28.24 29.21 -1.74
C VAL A 60 27.53 28.38 -2.80
N ARG A 61 26.79 29.04 -3.70
CA ARG A 61 26.07 28.35 -4.79
C ARG A 61 27.03 27.65 -5.75
N ASP A 62 28.08 28.34 -6.17
CA ASP A 62 29.07 27.81 -7.12
C ASP A 62 29.77 26.55 -6.58
N LEU A 63 29.95 26.46 -5.25
CA LEU A 63 30.51 25.29 -4.58
C LEU A 63 29.53 24.11 -4.47
N LEU A 64 28.28 24.36 -4.06
CA LEU A 64 27.38 23.30 -3.57
C LEU A 64 26.22 22.95 -4.51
N PHE A 65 25.69 23.91 -5.25
CA PHE A 65 24.36 23.76 -5.87
C PHE A 65 24.38 22.85 -7.11
N SER A 66 25.53 22.75 -7.79
CA SER A 66 25.70 21.85 -8.95
C SER A 66 25.40 20.39 -8.61
N GLU A 67 25.73 19.97 -7.40
CA GLU A 67 25.47 18.62 -6.86
C GLU A 67 24.33 18.62 -5.84
N SER A 68 23.61 19.73 -5.68
CA SER A 68 22.56 19.91 -4.66
C SER A 68 23.02 19.54 -3.24
N LEU A 69 24.26 19.91 -2.91
CA LEU A 69 24.80 19.77 -1.56
C LEU A 69 24.33 20.92 -0.65
N VAL A 70 24.44 20.70 0.66
CA VAL A 70 24.14 21.69 1.69
C VAL A 70 25.36 21.91 2.58
N PRO A 71 25.55 23.11 3.19
CA PRO A 71 26.71 23.43 4.03
C PRO A 71 26.63 22.80 5.44
N THR A 72 26.14 21.56 5.51
CA THR A 72 25.92 20.80 6.75
C THR A 72 26.96 19.70 6.85
N ARG A 73 27.68 19.65 7.98
CA ARG A 73 28.55 18.51 8.30
C ARG A 73 27.68 17.30 8.63
N ASN A 74 28.09 16.14 8.17
CA ASN A 74 27.39 14.89 8.44
C ASN A 74 28.20 14.12 9.49
N ALA A 75 27.54 13.71 10.58
CA ALA A 75 28.21 12.99 11.66
C ALA A 75 28.85 11.67 11.19
N PHE A 76 28.20 10.93 10.28
CA PHE A 76 28.78 9.70 9.71
C PHE A 76 29.98 9.99 8.81
N SER A 77 29.97 11.10 8.06
CA SER A 77 31.14 11.55 7.30
C SER A 77 32.30 11.90 8.23
N ASP A 78 32.03 12.65 9.29
CA ASP A 78 33.07 13.05 10.25
C ASP A 78 33.65 11.84 11.00
N GLN A 79 32.80 10.88 11.42
CA GLN A 79 33.21 9.76 12.28
C GLN A 79 33.68 8.52 11.50
N LEU A 80 33.16 8.26 10.30
CA LEU A 80 33.41 7.02 9.56
C LEU A 80 34.21 7.23 8.26
N SER A 81 34.65 8.45 7.98
CA SER A 81 35.42 8.71 6.76
C SER A 81 36.77 8.00 6.74
N GLU A 82 37.41 7.81 7.90
CA GLU A 82 38.65 7.04 8.04
C GLU A 82 38.45 5.56 7.63
N LEU A 83 37.24 5.03 7.84
CA LEU A 83 36.85 3.68 7.42
C LEU A 83 36.42 3.62 5.95
N CYS A 84 36.64 4.69 5.18
CA CYS A 84 36.18 4.82 3.79
C CYS A 84 34.66 4.59 3.62
N PHE A 85 33.87 4.84 4.67
CA PHE A 85 32.44 4.58 4.64
C PHE A 85 31.69 5.67 3.87
N ASN A 86 31.06 5.29 2.76
CA ASN A 86 30.20 6.19 2.00
C ASN A 86 28.79 6.28 2.62
N PHE A 87 28.52 7.27 3.46
CA PHE A 87 27.22 7.34 4.16
C PHE A 87 26.00 7.48 3.23
N PHE A 88 26.15 7.84 1.95
CA PHE A 88 25.02 7.88 1.01
C PHE A 88 24.35 6.51 0.85
N VAL A 89 25.06 5.43 1.19
CA VAL A 89 24.53 4.06 1.21
C VAL A 89 23.52 3.82 2.34
N LEU A 90 23.39 4.74 3.30
CA LEU A 90 22.38 4.65 4.37
C LEU A 90 20.97 5.00 3.86
N PHE A 91 20.86 5.70 2.73
CA PHE A 91 19.56 6.08 2.17
C PHE A 91 18.99 4.93 1.33
N VAL A 92 18.03 4.22 1.90
CA VAL A 92 17.30 3.12 1.24
C VAL A 92 15.97 3.61 0.65
N VAL A 93 15.37 2.79 -0.21
CA VAL A 93 14.02 3.03 -0.77
C VAL A 93 12.94 2.94 0.30
N ASP A 94 11.85 3.68 0.12
CA ASP A 94 10.68 3.68 1.01
C ASP A 94 9.40 3.42 0.20
N LEU A 95 8.93 2.17 0.23
CA LEU A 95 7.78 1.72 -0.56
C LEU A 95 6.51 2.50 -0.25
N LEU A 96 6.30 2.84 1.03
CA LEU A 96 5.12 3.53 1.49
C LEU A 96 5.10 4.97 0.94
N HIS A 97 6.20 5.70 1.09
CA HIS A 97 6.26 7.11 0.74
C HIS A 97 6.51 7.37 -0.75
N GLU A 98 7.30 6.53 -1.40
CA GLU A 98 7.73 6.71 -2.79
C GLU A 98 6.73 6.11 -3.78
N PHE A 99 6.26 4.89 -3.53
CA PHE A 99 5.29 4.23 -4.40
C PHE A 99 3.85 4.47 -3.93
N GLU A 100 3.44 3.92 -2.78
CA GLU A 100 2.02 3.83 -2.38
C GLU A 100 1.38 5.22 -2.19
N LEU A 101 1.97 6.07 -1.35
CA LEU A 101 1.54 7.45 -1.11
C LEU A 101 2.11 8.44 -2.14
N GLY A 102 3.02 7.96 -2.99
CA GLY A 102 3.76 8.75 -3.95
C GLY A 102 3.25 8.58 -5.37
N VAL A 103 3.92 7.73 -6.14
CA VAL A 103 3.63 7.48 -7.56
C VAL A 103 2.21 6.97 -7.75
N TRP A 104 1.80 5.93 -7.00
CA TRP A 104 0.47 5.34 -7.12
C TRP A 104 -0.62 6.39 -6.88
N LYS A 105 -0.57 7.08 -5.73
CA LYS A 105 -1.53 8.14 -5.41
C LYS A 105 -1.57 9.25 -6.47
N ALA A 106 -0.42 9.64 -7.02
CA ALA A 106 -0.35 10.67 -8.06
C ALA A 106 -1.01 10.22 -9.37
N ILE A 107 -0.72 9.00 -9.83
CA ILE A 107 -1.32 8.41 -11.03
C ILE A 107 -2.82 8.26 -10.84
N PHE A 108 -3.25 7.67 -9.72
CA PHE A 108 -4.66 7.45 -9.42
C PHE A 108 -5.44 8.78 -9.36
N THR A 109 -4.90 9.79 -8.66
CA THR A 109 -5.52 11.13 -8.62
C THR A 109 -5.63 11.72 -10.03
N HIS A 110 -4.66 11.48 -10.89
CA HIS A 110 -4.70 11.98 -12.26
C HIS A 110 -5.71 11.23 -13.13
N LEU A 111 -5.84 9.90 -12.97
CA LEU A 111 -6.90 9.11 -13.61
C LEU A 111 -8.28 9.63 -13.22
N MET A 112 -8.50 9.94 -11.94
CA MET A 112 -9.75 10.56 -11.50
C MET A 112 -10.05 11.90 -12.20
N ARG A 113 -9.02 12.73 -12.43
CA ARG A 113 -9.18 13.98 -13.18
C ARG A 113 -9.46 13.74 -14.66
N ILE A 114 -8.88 12.69 -15.25
CA ILE A 114 -9.16 12.29 -16.63
C ILE A 114 -10.61 11.84 -16.76
N LEU A 115 -11.10 10.99 -15.86
CA LEU A 115 -12.50 10.55 -15.85
C LEU A 115 -13.47 11.73 -15.69
N PHE A 116 -13.12 12.70 -14.84
CA PHE A 116 -13.89 13.93 -14.69
C PHE A 116 -13.87 14.79 -15.97
N ALA A 117 -12.73 14.88 -16.65
CA ALA A 117 -12.58 15.63 -17.90
C ALA A 117 -13.23 14.94 -19.10
N ALA A 118 -13.32 13.61 -19.11
CA ALA A 118 -13.94 12.83 -20.17
C ALA A 118 -15.46 13.06 -20.31
N ARG A 119 -16.10 13.67 -19.29
CA ARG A 119 -17.53 14.03 -19.21
C ARG A 119 -18.46 12.86 -19.61
N GLY A 120 -19.04 12.20 -18.62
CA GLY A 120 -20.02 11.13 -18.83
C GLY A 120 -20.39 10.40 -17.54
N VAL A 121 -21.02 9.25 -17.67
CA VAL A 121 -21.41 8.39 -16.53
C VAL A 121 -20.22 7.69 -15.88
N ALA A 122 -19.01 7.74 -16.45
CA ALA A 122 -17.83 7.01 -15.95
C ALA A 122 -17.50 7.26 -14.47
N VAL A 123 -17.67 8.50 -13.97
CA VAL A 123 -17.48 8.81 -12.54
C VAL A 123 -18.61 8.24 -11.68
N GLN A 124 -19.84 8.18 -12.21
CA GLN A 124 -21.01 7.59 -11.54
C GLN A 124 -20.92 6.06 -11.55
N GLU A 125 -20.52 5.45 -12.67
CA GLU A 125 -20.24 4.02 -12.80
C GLU A 125 -19.13 3.59 -11.86
N LEU A 126 -18.02 4.34 -11.78
CA LEU A 126 -16.95 4.10 -10.81
C LEU A 126 -17.50 4.09 -9.37
N ASN A 127 -18.44 4.97 -9.04
CA ASN A 127 -19.03 5.02 -7.70
C ASN A 127 -19.99 3.85 -7.41
N TRP A 128 -20.47 3.13 -8.44
CA TRP A 128 -21.44 2.04 -8.33
C TRP A 128 -20.83 0.64 -8.51
N ARG A 129 -19.69 0.52 -9.21
CA ARG A 129 -18.99 -0.75 -9.47
C ARG A 129 -18.34 -1.30 -8.18
N GLY A 130 -19.06 -2.15 -7.46
CA GLY A 130 -18.54 -2.93 -6.34
C GLY A 130 -19.15 -4.33 -6.36
N THR A 131 -18.58 -5.22 -7.19
CA THR A 131 -19.19 -6.51 -7.54
C THR A 131 -19.12 -7.55 -6.41
N ILE A 132 -18.20 -7.42 -5.46
CA ILE A 132 -18.02 -8.40 -4.36
C ILE A 132 -18.18 -7.78 -2.97
N ARG A 133 -17.92 -6.47 -2.80
CA ARG A 133 -18.20 -5.73 -1.56
C ARG A 133 -18.80 -4.37 -1.92
N ARG A 134 -19.98 -4.06 -1.37
CA ARG A 134 -20.57 -2.71 -1.48
C ARG A 134 -19.62 -1.69 -0.86
N PHE A 135 -18.98 -0.87 -1.68
CA PHE A 135 -18.15 0.23 -1.18
C PHE A 135 -19.02 1.28 -0.48
N HIS A 136 -18.63 1.69 0.73
CA HIS A 136 -19.36 2.70 1.48
C HIS A 136 -19.09 4.11 0.92
N LYS A 137 -19.94 4.54 -0.03
CA LYS A 137 -20.12 5.90 -0.61
C LYS A 137 -18.86 6.57 -1.23
N ASN A 138 -18.96 6.83 -2.55
CA ASN A 138 -18.10 7.70 -3.38
C ASN A 138 -16.61 7.29 -3.52
N ALA A 139 -16.33 6.29 -4.37
CA ALA A 139 -14.98 5.89 -4.76
C ALA A 139 -14.15 7.07 -5.31
N SER A 140 -14.79 7.92 -6.11
CA SER A 140 -14.22 9.15 -6.68
C SER A 140 -13.76 10.19 -5.64
N ALA A 141 -14.27 10.12 -4.40
CA ALA A 141 -13.83 10.99 -3.31
C ALA A 141 -12.49 10.55 -2.69
N MET A 142 -12.00 9.35 -3.03
CA MET A 142 -10.72 8.82 -2.56
C MET A 142 -10.61 8.77 -1.01
N LYS A 143 -11.74 8.63 -0.31
CA LYS A 143 -11.79 8.55 1.14
C LYS A 143 -11.89 7.08 1.56
N ARG A 144 -10.95 6.62 2.40
CA ARG A 144 -10.97 5.29 3.04
C ARG A 144 -10.95 4.09 2.08
N LEU A 145 -10.13 4.16 1.03
CA LEU A 145 -9.91 3.05 0.09
C LEU A 145 -8.45 2.57 0.19
N ALA A 146 -8.25 1.25 0.19
CA ALA A 146 -6.93 0.63 0.13
C ALA A 146 -6.47 0.49 -1.33
N ALA A 147 -5.16 0.43 -1.58
CA ALA A 147 -4.60 0.38 -2.94
C ALA A 147 -5.16 -0.77 -3.81
N ARG A 148 -5.47 -1.91 -3.19
CA ARG A 148 -6.06 -3.10 -3.83
C ARG A 148 -7.53 -2.93 -4.26
N ASP A 149 -8.23 -1.94 -3.72
CA ASP A 149 -9.66 -1.75 -3.98
C ASP A 149 -9.92 -1.07 -5.35
N PHE A 150 -8.86 -0.63 -6.05
CA PHE A 150 -8.97 0.28 -7.20
C PHE A 150 -8.77 -0.37 -8.57
N GLU A 151 -8.20 -1.57 -8.65
CA GLU A 151 -8.00 -2.28 -9.92
C GLU A 151 -9.34 -2.65 -10.55
N ASP A 152 -10.25 -3.22 -9.76
CA ASP A 152 -11.62 -3.57 -10.17
C ASP A 152 -12.47 -2.34 -10.54
N LEU A 153 -12.17 -1.19 -9.92
CA LEU A 153 -12.95 0.03 -10.10
C LEU A 153 -12.70 0.68 -11.48
N LEU A 154 -11.51 0.55 -12.06
CA LEU A 154 -11.07 1.36 -13.20
C LEU A 154 -11.25 0.68 -14.58
N GLN A 155 -11.80 -0.53 -14.64
CA GLN A 155 -11.96 -1.27 -15.89
C GLN A 155 -13.11 -0.72 -16.76
N GLY A 156 -12.82 -0.40 -18.03
CA GLY A 156 -13.85 -0.08 -19.04
C GLY A 156 -14.40 1.36 -18.98
N LEU A 157 -13.73 2.28 -18.28
CA LEU A 157 -14.24 3.63 -18.03
C LEU A 157 -13.87 4.68 -19.09
N LEU A 158 -13.00 4.34 -20.03
CA LEU A 158 -12.58 5.23 -21.12
C LEU A 158 -12.84 4.55 -22.47
N PRO A 159 -13.08 5.32 -23.54
CA PRO A 159 -13.17 4.75 -24.88
C PRO A 159 -11.80 4.25 -25.37
N PRO A 160 -11.77 3.29 -26.31
CA PRO A 160 -10.56 2.97 -27.06
C PRO A 160 -9.97 4.22 -27.76
N PRO A 161 -8.64 4.35 -27.86
CA PRO A 161 -7.61 3.41 -27.42
C PRO A 161 -7.19 3.57 -25.94
N HIS A 162 -7.74 4.56 -25.23
CA HIS A 162 -7.25 4.99 -23.92
C HIS A 162 -7.49 3.96 -22.81
N ASN A 163 -8.58 3.19 -22.88
CA ASN A 163 -8.86 2.13 -21.90
C ASN A 163 -7.72 1.12 -21.80
N LYS A 164 -7.25 0.61 -22.94
CA LYS A 164 -6.16 -0.37 -22.99
C LYS A 164 -4.89 0.19 -22.36
N ILE A 165 -4.55 1.44 -22.65
CA ILE A 165 -3.36 2.10 -22.10
C ILE A 165 -3.45 2.25 -20.58
N VAL A 166 -4.63 2.55 -20.04
CA VAL A 166 -4.85 2.62 -18.59
C VAL A 166 -4.77 1.25 -17.95
N LEU A 167 -5.37 0.22 -18.56
CA LEU A 167 -5.30 -1.15 -18.05
C LEU A 167 -3.86 -1.69 -18.07
N ASP A 168 -3.12 -1.51 -19.16
CA ASP A 168 -1.69 -1.87 -19.26
C ASP A 168 -0.88 -1.18 -18.13
N LEU A 169 -1.15 0.11 -17.88
CA LEU A 169 -0.48 0.86 -16.81
C LEU A 169 -0.83 0.33 -15.41
N LEU A 170 -2.11 0.05 -15.15
CA LEU A 170 -2.55 -0.46 -13.84
C LEU A 170 -1.95 -1.84 -13.57
N PHE A 171 -1.94 -2.70 -14.59
CA PHE A 171 -1.30 -4.01 -14.54
C PHE A 171 0.19 -3.89 -14.22
N ASP A 172 0.95 -3.05 -14.95
CA ASP A 172 2.37 -2.87 -14.69
C ASP A 172 2.66 -2.28 -13.30
N LEU A 173 1.81 -1.37 -12.81
CA LEU A 173 1.89 -0.84 -11.45
C LEU A 173 1.69 -1.95 -10.41
N ALA A 174 0.72 -2.83 -10.61
CA ALA A 174 0.44 -3.95 -9.74
C ALA A 174 1.57 -4.99 -9.75
N VAL A 175 2.09 -5.34 -10.93
CA VAL A 175 3.23 -6.24 -11.10
C VAL A 175 4.47 -5.68 -10.40
N TRP A 176 4.82 -4.41 -10.66
CA TRP A 176 5.96 -3.76 -10.02
C TRP A 176 5.80 -3.72 -8.49
N HIS A 177 4.60 -3.39 -7.99
CA HIS A 177 4.31 -3.39 -6.56
C HIS A 177 4.42 -4.78 -5.94
N GLY A 178 3.94 -5.81 -6.65
CA GLY A 178 4.05 -7.21 -6.27
C GLY A 178 5.50 -7.60 -6.05
N TYR A 179 6.38 -7.32 -7.03
CA TYR A 179 7.82 -7.56 -6.88
C TYR A 179 8.42 -6.77 -5.71
N ALA A 180 8.08 -5.49 -5.55
CA ALA A 180 8.60 -4.67 -4.46
C ALA A 180 8.18 -5.14 -3.06
N LYS A 181 7.09 -5.92 -2.97
CA LYS A 181 6.53 -6.49 -1.73
C LYS A 181 6.93 -7.93 -1.45
N LEU A 182 7.62 -8.59 -2.37
CA LEU A 182 8.13 -9.93 -2.10
C LEU A 182 9.03 -9.89 -0.86
N ARG A 183 8.83 -10.87 0.03
CA ARG A 183 9.65 -11.08 1.22
C ARG A 183 10.80 -12.05 0.99
N LEU A 184 10.92 -12.53 -0.24
CA LEU A 184 12.00 -13.39 -0.69
C LEU A 184 12.25 -13.12 -2.16
N HIS A 185 13.52 -12.92 -2.50
CA HIS A 185 13.98 -12.76 -3.86
C HIS A 185 15.01 -13.84 -4.21
N THR A 186 14.97 -14.29 -5.45
CA THR A 186 16.04 -15.04 -6.11
C THR A 186 16.65 -14.13 -7.18
N ASP A 187 17.79 -14.50 -7.76
CA ASP A 187 18.40 -13.74 -8.85
C ASP A 187 17.41 -13.56 -10.01
N ASN A 188 16.67 -14.62 -10.36
CA ASN A 188 15.64 -14.56 -11.39
C ASN A 188 14.52 -13.57 -11.05
N THR A 189 14.02 -13.53 -9.81
CA THR A 189 12.95 -12.57 -9.46
C THR A 189 13.45 -11.14 -9.44
N LEU A 190 14.73 -10.90 -9.17
CA LEU A 190 15.35 -9.58 -9.26
C LEU A 190 15.56 -9.14 -10.72
N ASP A 191 15.92 -10.06 -11.61
CA ASP A 191 16.02 -9.79 -13.04
C ASP A 191 14.65 -9.49 -13.66
N PHE A 192 13.62 -10.23 -13.25
CA PHE A 192 12.24 -9.89 -13.59
C PHE A 192 11.81 -8.54 -13.01
N PHE A 193 12.32 -8.16 -11.83
CA PHE A 193 12.00 -6.87 -11.24
C PHE A 193 12.67 -5.69 -11.98
N ASP A 194 13.89 -5.87 -12.49
CA ASP A 194 14.54 -4.90 -13.39
C ASP A 194 13.74 -4.74 -14.69
N LEU A 195 13.25 -5.84 -15.25
CA LEU A 195 12.39 -5.82 -16.42
C LEU A 195 11.07 -5.11 -16.12
N ALA A 196 10.39 -5.45 -15.02
CA ALA A 196 9.14 -4.81 -14.60
C ALA A 196 9.32 -3.31 -14.39
N THR A 197 10.46 -2.87 -13.85
CA THR A 197 10.80 -1.46 -13.69
C THR A 197 10.94 -0.74 -15.04
N THR A 198 11.55 -1.41 -16.03
CA THR A 198 11.68 -0.90 -17.41
C THR A 198 10.33 -0.84 -18.12
N THR A 199 9.50 -1.88 -17.96
CA THR A 199 8.15 -1.97 -18.56
C THR A 199 7.23 -0.90 -17.99
N LEU A 200 7.15 -0.78 -16.65
CA LEU A 200 6.36 0.25 -15.96
C LEU A 200 6.76 1.66 -16.39
N SER A 201 8.06 1.88 -16.50
CA SER A 201 8.63 3.13 -16.99
C SER A 201 8.13 3.48 -18.40
N HIS A 202 8.12 2.50 -19.31
CA HIS A 202 7.61 2.67 -20.66
C HIS A 202 6.10 2.95 -20.69
N THR A 203 5.30 2.21 -19.92
CA THR A 203 3.84 2.39 -19.88
C THR A 203 3.41 3.69 -19.24
N ILE A 204 4.06 4.15 -18.16
CA ILE A 204 3.81 5.48 -17.58
C ILE A 204 4.10 6.59 -18.60
N ARG A 205 5.22 6.52 -19.34
CA ARG A 205 5.53 7.50 -20.39
C ARG A 205 4.57 7.42 -21.56
N LYS A 206 4.11 6.23 -21.94
CA LYS A 206 3.08 6.04 -22.97
C LYS A 206 1.79 6.73 -22.53
N PHE A 207 1.29 6.39 -21.34
CA PHE A 207 0.10 7.01 -20.74
C PHE A 207 0.18 8.54 -20.71
N GLN A 208 1.31 9.11 -20.28
CA GLN A 208 1.50 10.56 -20.25
C GLN A 208 1.46 11.20 -21.65
N ARG A 209 2.08 10.58 -22.65
CA ARG A 209 2.15 11.12 -24.01
C ARG A 209 0.87 10.93 -24.81
N THR A 210 0.13 9.86 -24.58
CA THR A 210 -1.05 9.51 -25.39
C THR A 210 -2.35 9.90 -24.68
N THR A 211 -2.57 9.43 -23.46
CA THR A 211 -3.84 9.60 -22.77
C THR A 211 -3.90 10.96 -22.08
N CYS A 212 -2.88 11.35 -21.32
CA CYS A 212 -2.88 12.66 -20.65
C CYS A 212 -2.84 13.85 -21.62
N ALA A 213 -2.36 13.65 -22.86
CA ALA A 213 -2.33 14.70 -23.88
C ALA A 213 -3.72 15.01 -24.46
N VAL A 214 -4.61 14.01 -24.52
CA VAL A 214 -5.98 14.14 -25.05
C VAL A 214 -6.91 14.82 -24.04
N TYR A 215 -6.79 14.46 -22.76
CA TYR A 215 -7.70 14.98 -21.72
C TYR A 215 -7.13 16.22 -21.04
N THR A 216 -7.81 17.36 -21.18
CA THR A 216 -7.47 18.57 -20.43
C THR A 216 -7.96 18.45 -18.99
N THR A 217 -7.07 18.02 -18.09
CA THR A 217 -7.42 17.83 -16.67
C THR A 217 -7.30 19.11 -15.83
N THR A 218 -8.27 19.33 -14.95
CA THR A 218 -8.25 20.39 -13.93
C THR A 218 -8.29 19.80 -12.53
N GLU A 219 -8.22 20.67 -11.51
CA GLU A 219 -8.53 20.29 -10.13
C GLU A 219 -9.90 19.62 -10.03
N LEU A 220 -9.96 18.53 -9.25
CA LEU A 220 -11.23 17.95 -8.85
C LEU A 220 -11.99 18.94 -7.95
N PRO A 221 -13.33 18.89 -7.88
CA PRO A 221 -14.12 19.78 -7.04
C PRO A 221 -13.64 19.85 -5.58
N GLN A 222 -13.23 18.71 -5.01
CA GLN A 222 -12.70 18.65 -3.65
C GLN A 222 -11.33 19.33 -3.49
N GLU A 223 -10.46 19.24 -4.51
CA GLU A 223 -9.16 19.90 -4.53
C GLU A 223 -9.32 21.42 -4.62
N HIS A 224 -10.22 21.86 -5.50
CA HIS A 224 -10.58 23.27 -5.66
C HIS A 224 -11.16 23.85 -4.36
N ALA A 225 -12.11 23.15 -3.73
CA ALA A 225 -12.69 23.55 -2.45
C ALA A 225 -11.66 23.57 -1.32
N ALA A 226 -10.75 22.58 -1.25
CA ALA A 226 -9.68 22.55 -0.26
C ALA A 226 -8.69 23.72 -0.44
N ARG A 227 -8.39 24.08 -1.69
CA ARG A 227 -7.57 25.26 -2.02
C ARG A 227 -8.26 26.54 -1.55
N GLY A 228 -9.55 26.70 -1.82
CA GLY A 228 -10.35 27.84 -1.34
C GLY A 228 -10.30 27.97 0.18
N ARG A 229 -10.53 26.86 0.92
CA ARG A 229 -10.45 26.86 2.40
C ARG A 229 -9.05 27.26 2.92
N ARG A 230 -7.97 26.81 2.27
CA ARG A 230 -6.60 27.18 2.66
C ARG A 230 -6.30 28.65 2.38
N ALA A 231 -6.77 29.17 1.25
CA ALA A 231 -6.62 30.59 0.92
C ALA A 231 -7.34 31.46 1.95
N ALA A 232 -8.60 31.13 2.27
CA ALA A 232 -9.38 31.82 3.31
C ALA A 232 -8.70 31.76 4.69
N ALA A 233 -8.22 30.59 5.10
CA ALA A 233 -7.49 30.45 6.37
C ALA A 233 -6.16 31.24 6.42
N THR A 234 -5.54 31.51 5.27
CA THR A 234 -4.31 32.31 5.18
C THR A 234 -4.62 33.80 5.22
N ALA A 235 -5.65 34.24 4.49
CA ALA A 235 -6.13 35.62 4.52
C ALA A 235 -6.59 36.03 5.93
N ALA A 236 -7.36 35.16 6.60
CA ALA A 236 -7.79 35.37 7.98
C ALA A 236 -6.61 35.50 8.97
N LYS A 237 -5.50 34.80 8.73
CA LYS A 237 -4.28 34.94 9.55
C LYS A 237 -3.50 36.22 9.27
N GLN A 238 -3.68 36.83 8.11
CA GLN A 238 -2.97 38.04 7.67
C GLN A 238 -3.79 39.32 7.85
N GLY A 239 -5.02 39.23 8.37
CA GLY A 239 -5.90 40.38 8.56
C GLY A 239 -6.30 41.09 7.27
N GLN A 240 -6.24 40.37 6.13
CA GLN A 240 -6.61 40.91 4.82
C GLN A 240 -8.05 40.53 4.46
N ASP A 241 -8.77 41.48 3.85
CA ASP A 241 -10.06 41.20 3.24
C ASP A 241 -9.95 40.13 2.15
N MET A 242 -10.99 39.31 2.06
CA MET A 242 -11.07 38.20 1.12
C MET A 242 -10.80 38.69 -0.31
N PRO A 243 -9.78 38.17 -1.02
CA PRO A 243 -9.77 38.33 -2.46
C PRO A 243 -10.99 37.58 -3.00
N ALA A 244 -11.87 38.28 -3.71
CA ALA A 244 -13.01 37.67 -4.39
C ALA A 244 -12.49 36.51 -5.25
N SER A 245 -12.75 35.26 -4.82
CA SER A 245 -12.21 34.06 -5.46
C SER A 245 -12.97 33.77 -6.75
N HIS A 246 -12.71 34.57 -7.79
CA HIS A 246 -13.20 34.33 -9.15
C HIS A 246 -12.28 33.38 -9.94
N SER A 247 -11.23 32.82 -9.32
CA SER A 247 -10.34 31.89 -10.02
C SER A 247 -10.98 30.49 -10.12
N GLY A 248 -11.30 30.06 -11.34
CA GLY A 248 -11.80 28.71 -11.60
C GLY A 248 -10.83 27.57 -11.21
N PRO A 249 -11.20 26.32 -11.49
CA PRO A 249 -10.33 25.16 -11.29
C PRO A 249 -9.00 25.33 -12.03
N LYS A 250 -7.86 25.08 -11.35
CA LYS A 250 -6.54 25.17 -12.02
C LYS A 250 -6.30 23.94 -12.88
N LYS A 251 -5.65 24.13 -14.04
CA LYS A 251 -5.14 23.03 -14.87
C LYS A 251 -4.16 22.18 -14.06
N LYS A 252 -4.24 20.86 -14.22
CA LYS A 252 -3.34 19.89 -13.60
C LYS A 252 -2.72 19.03 -14.70
N VAL A 253 -1.48 18.62 -14.47
CA VAL A 253 -0.73 17.73 -15.37
C VAL A 253 -0.05 16.68 -14.51
N LEU A 254 0.06 15.45 -15.00
CA LEU A 254 0.84 14.40 -14.34
C LEU A 254 2.32 14.79 -14.35
N ASN A 255 2.89 15.02 -13.16
CA ASN A 255 4.29 15.38 -13.01
C ASN A 255 5.14 14.14 -12.72
N LEU A 256 5.97 13.74 -13.70
CA LEU A 256 6.94 12.65 -13.54
C LEU A 256 8.30 13.13 -13.02
N CYS A 257 8.59 14.44 -13.01
CA CYS A 257 9.86 15.00 -12.53
C CYS A 257 9.92 15.08 -11.00
N THR A 258 9.64 13.96 -10.33
CA THR A 258 9.61 13.86 -8.86
C THR A 258 10.64 12.85 -8.37
N TYR A 259 11.22 13.11 -7.20
CA TYR A 259 12.11 12.15 -6.53
C TYR A 259 11.44 10.79 -6.34
N LYS A 260 10.15 10.79 -5.97
CA LYS A 260 9.37 9.56 -5.75
C LYS A 260 9.36 8.68 -6.99
N TYR A 261 9.06 9.26 -8.16
CA TYR A 261 9.11 8.53 -9.43
C TYR A 261 10.53 8.06 -9.77
N HIS A 262 11.53 8.91 -9.53
CA HIS A 262 12.94 8.55 -9.74
C HIS A 262 13.35 7.33 -8.90
N ALA A 263 12.90 7.23 -7.65
CA ALA A 263 13.31 6.19 -6.71
C ALA A 263 12.88 4.77 -7.12
N LEU A 264 11.83 4.62 -7.96
CA LEU A 264 11.38 3.32 -8.46
C LEU A 264 12.51 2.54 -9.16
N GLY A 265 13.38 3.25 -9.88
CA GLY A 265 14.54 2.67 -10.55
C GLY A 265 15.59 2.08 -9.61
N ASP A 266 15.55 2.44 -8.32
CA ASP A 266 16.57 2.02 -7.35
C ASP A 266 16.13 0.80 -6.53
N TYR A 267 14.87 0.34 -6.65
CA TYR A 267 14.36 -0.78 -5.84
C TYR A 267 15.11 -2.09 -6.06
N PRO A 268 15.29 -2.59 -7.30
CA PRO A 268 15.97 -3.88 -7.50
C PRO A 268 17.38 -3.90 -6.90
N ASN A 269 18.17 -2.84 -7.14
CA ASN A 269 19.52 -2.73 -6.60
C ASN A 269 19.57 -2.50 -5.08
N THR A 270 18.59 -1.80 -4.52
CA THR A 270 18.50 -1.66 -3.06
C THR A 270 18.20 -3.01 -2.43
N ILE A 271 17.28 -3.78 -3.01
CA ILE A 271 16.93 -5.11 -2.49
C ILE A 271 18.10 -6.09 -2.60
N ARG A 272 18.83 -6.08 -3.72
CA ARG A 272 20.07 -6.87 -3.89
C ARG A 272 21.08 -6.62 -2.76
N ARG A 273 21.15 -5.38 -2.26
CA ARG A 273 22.17 -4.97 -1.29
C ARG A 273 21.75 -5.10 0.16
N TYR A 274 20.48 -4.83 0.47
CA TYR A 274 19.99 -4.72 1.85
C TYR A 274 18.90 -5.73 2.22
N GLY A 275 18.48 -6.57 1.27
CA GLY A 275 17.37 -7.48 1.45
C GLY A 275 16.02 -6.83 1.14
N THR A 276 14.95 -7.54 1.47
CA THR A 276 13.58 -7.19 1.12
C THR A 276 13.08 -5.95 1.87
N THR A 277 12.09 -5.26 1.29
CA THR A 277 11.64 -3.93 1.78
C THR A 277 11.03 -3.94 3.18
N ASP A 278 10.60 -5.09 3.68
CA ASP A 278 10.12 -5.28 5.04
C ASP A 278 11.23 -5.12 6.09
N SER A 279 12.49 -5.40 5.73
CA SER A 279 13.63 -5.30 6.65
C SER A 279 13.98 -3.85 7.06
N TYR A 280 13.60 -2.88 6.25
CA TYR A 280 13.86 -1.45 6.48
C TYR A 280 12.61 -0.59 6.22
N SER A 281 11.43 -1.19 6.35
CA SER A 281 10.16 -0.50 6.14
C SER A 281 9.90 0.54 7.23
N THR A 282 9.54 1.76 6.81
CA THR A 282 9.09 2.82 7.72
C THR A 282 7.65 2.62 8.20
N GLN A 283 6.92 1.65 7.64
CA GLN A 283 5.51 1.41 7.92
C GLN A 283 5.26 1.09 9.39
N GLN A 284 6.13 0.30 10.02
CA GLN A 284 5.99 -0.05 11.44
C GLN A 284 6.10 1.19 12.33
N GLY A 285 7.08 2.07 12.06
CA GLY A 285 7.23 3.34 12.76
C GLY A 285 6.04 4.28 12.56
N GLU A 286 5.53 4.37 11.33
CA GLU A 286 4.36 5.21 11.03
C GLU A 286 3.06 4.68 11.68
N LEU A 287 2.90 3.36 11.76
CA LEU A 287 1.79 2.75 12.50
C LEU A 287 1.86 3.07 13.98
N GLU A 288 3.04 3.03 14.60
CA GLU A 288 3.20 3.36 16.02
C GLU A 288 2.92 4.85 16.29
N HIS A 289 3.20 5.73 15.33
CA HIS A 289 2.82 7.14 15.45
C HIS A 289 1.30 7.35 15.62
N ARG A 290 0.45 6.42 15.16
CA ARG A 290 -1.00 6.44 15.41
C ARG A 290 -1.30 6.24 16.90
N CYS A 291 -0.56 5.37 17.58
CA CYS A 291 -0.69 5.14 19.02
C CYS A 291 -0.35 6.43 19.78
N SER A 292 0.76 7.08 19.45
CA SER A 292 1.15 8.37 20.06
C SER A 292 0.11 9.47 19.82
N LYS A 293 -0.41 9.59 18.59
CA LYS A 293 -1.48 10.55 18.25
C LYS A 293 -2.80 10.26 18.97
N ARG A 294 -3.14 8.99 19.22
CA ARG A 294 -4.32 8.61 19.99
C ARG A 294 -4.18 8.94 21.47
N ARG A 295 -2.96 8.78 22.02
CA ARG A 295 -2.62 9.07 23.42
C ARG A 295 -2.53 10.58 23.68
N PHE A 296 -2.06 11.36 22.71
CA PHE A 296 -1.83 12.80 22.86
C PHE A 296 -3.04 13.61 23.39
N PRO A 297 -4.28 13.47 22.87
CA PRO A 297 -5.45 14.18 23.41
C PRO A 297 -5.77 13.85 24.87
N ARG A 298 -5.36 12.67 25.35
CA ARG A 298 -5.60 12.16 26.71
C ARG A 298 -4.41 12.44 27.64
N SER A 299 -3.35 13.06 27.12
CA SER A 299 -2.15 13.38 27.90
C SER A 299 -2.30 14.73 28.60
N GLY A 300 -1.65 14.86 29.76
CA GLY A 300 -1.52 16.16 30.41
C GLY A 300 -0.74 17.12 29.52
N LYS A 301 -1.37 18.21 29.05
CA LYS A 301 -0.78 19.18 28.11
C LYS A 301 0.31 20.09 28.71
N LYS A 302 0.70 19.87 29.98
CA LYS A 302 1.82 20.59 30.61
C LYS A 302 3.15 20.04 30.08
N LYS A 303 4.08 20.96 29.79
CA LYS A 303 5.38 20.69 29.13
C LYS A 303 6.18 19.55 29.78
N ASP A 304 6.11 19.44 31.11
CA ASP A 304 6.86 18.43 31.88
C ASP A 304 6.04 17.19 32.28
N GLY A 305 4.71 17.22 32.06
CA GLY A 305 3.79 16.13 32.43
C GLY A 305 3.38 15.22 31.29
N MET A 306 3.56 15.67 30.04
CA MET A 306 3.12 14.94 28.84
C MET A 306 3.79 13.57 28.71
N VAL A 307 5.11 13.51 28.83
CA VAL A 307 5.89 12.26 28.70
C VAL A 307 5.48 11.25 29.77
N ARG A 308 5.38 11.70 31.03
CA ARG A 308 4.95 10.87 32.16
C ARG A 308 3.52 10.35 31.97
N SER A 309 2.62 11.19 31.47
CA SER A 309 1.23 10.80 31.20
C SER A 309 1.12 9.74 30.10
N ILE A 310 1.88 9.88 29.01
CA ILE A 310 1.91 8.89 27.92
C ILE A 310 2.53 7.57 28.40
N ALA A 311 3.60 7.62 29.19
CA ALA A 311 4.25 6.44 29.76
C ALA A 311 3.30 5.67 30.70
N ASN A 312 2.54 6.37 31.55
CA ASN A 312 1.55 5.75 32.42
C ASN A 312 0.42 5.09 31.63
N GLN A 313 -0.09 5.74 30.58
CA GLN A 313 -1.09 5.14 29.69
C GLN A 313 -0.56 3.86 29.05
N GLU A 314 0.70 3.84 28.63
CA GLU A 314 1.33 2.66 28.06
C GLU A 314 1.47 1.52 29.08
N ALA A 315 1.89 1.84 30.31
CA ALA A 315 2.00 0.87 31.39
C ALA A 315 0.63 0.22 31.70
N ILE A 316 -0.43 1.03 31.75
CA ILE A 316 -1.81 0.55 31.94
C ILE A 316 -2.25 -0.33 30.76
N GLU A 317 -2.05 0.11 29.51
CA GLU A 317 -2.41 -0.69 28.34
C GLU A 317 -1.67 -2.04 28.31
N ARG A 318 -0.37 -2.07 28.67
CA ARG A 318 0.39 -3.33 28.77
C ARG A 318 -0.12 -4.23 29.89
N PHE A 319 -0.46 -3.66 31.05
CA PHE A 319 -1.01 -4.43 32.16
C PHE A 319 -2.35 -5.07 31.79
N VAL A 320 -3.27 -4.30 31.19
CA VAL A 320 -4.57 -4.79 30.72
C VAL A 320 -4.40 -5.91 29.69
N ARG A 321 -3.46 -5.77 28.74
CA ARG A 321 -3.14 -6.86 27.79
C ARG A 321 -2.67 -8.12 28.51
N LYS A 322 -1.72 -8.01 29.44
CA LYS A 322 -1.25 -9.17 30.22
C LYS A 322 -2.38 -9.87 30.98
N VAL A 323 -3.29 -9.10 31.59
CA VAL A 323 -4.46 -9.65 32.29
C VAL A 323 -5.40 -10.36 31.32
N ASN A 324 -5.67 -9.77 30.15
CA ASN A 324 -6.49 -10.40 29.11
C ASN A 324 -5.85 -11.67 28.57
N ASP A 325 -4.56 -11.65 28.25
CA ASP A 325 -3.82 -12.83 27.77
C ASP A 325 -3.82 -13.95 28.82
N ALA A 326 -3.66 -13.61 30.10
CA ALA A 326 -3.75 -14.59 31.20
C ALA A 326 -5.16 -15.17 31.33
N ARG A 327 -6.19 -14.32 31.21
CA ARG A 327 -7.59 -14.76 31.21
C ARG A 327 -7.93 -15.65 30.03
N GLU A 328 -7.42 -15.34 28.83
CA GLU A 328 -7.57 -16.18 27.64
C GLU A 328 -6.90 -17.54 27.83
N LYS A 329 -5.71 -17.59 28.45
CA LYS A 329 -5.05 -18.85 28.78
C LYS A 329 -5.83 -19.69 29.79
N ILE A 330 -6.39 -19.07 30.83
CA ILE A 330 -7.25 -19.75 31.81
C ILE A 330 -8.52 -20.28 31.13
N ASN A 331 -9.20 -19.45 30.32
CA ASN A 331 -10.37 -19.88 29.56
C ASN A 331 -10.05 -21.04 28.59
N ALA A 332 -8.86 -21.04 27.97
CA ALA A 332 -8.40 -22.11 27.10
C ALA A 332 -8.05 -23.40 27.86
N GLN A 333 -7.72 -23.31 29.16
CA GLN A 333 -7.52 -24.47 30.04
C GLN A 333 -8.84 -25.05 30.56
N ASP A 334 -9.80 -24.20 30.92
CA ASP A 334 -11.14 -24.62 31.39
C ASP A 334 -12.02 -25.18 30.26
N ASN A 335 -11.74 -24.78 29.02
CA ASN A 335 -12.45 -25.27 27.83
C ASN A 335 -11.42 -25.70 26.77
N PRO A 336 -10.75 -26.84 26.95
CA PRO A 336 -9.69 -27.26 26.05
C PRO A 336 -10.28 -27.50 24.66
N GLN A 337 -9.90 -26.63 23.71
CA GLN A 337 -10.10 -26.93 22.29
C GLN A 337 -9.49 -28.31 22.01
N PRO A 338 -10.20 -29.21 21.30
CA PRO A 338 -9.67 -30.53 20.99
C PRO A 338 -8.31 -30.37 20.30
N GLN A 339 -7.28 -30.89 20.96
CA GLN A 339 -5.90 -30.79 20.50
C GLN A 339 -5.80 -31.41 19.10
N ARG A 340 -5.40 -30.61 18.10
CA ARG A 340 -5.24 -31.05 16.71
C ARG A 340 -4.28 -32.25 16.69
N SER A 341 -4.79 -33.42 16.37
CA SER A 341 -3.94 -34.52 15.93
C SER A 341 -3.32 -34.09 14.61
N ARG A 342 -1.98 -34.03 14.53
CA ARG A 342 -1.29 -33.82 13.24
C ARG A 342 -1.62 -35.01 12.34
N THR A 343 -2.46 -34.80 11.34
CA THR A 343 -2.72 -35.77 10.27
C THR A 343 -1.71 -35.60 9.13
N SER A 344 -1.57 -36.64 8.32
CA SER A 344 -0.70 -36.59 7.14
C SER A 344 -1.22 -35.55 6.15
N PRO A 345 -0.35 -34.81 5.44
CA PRO A 345 -0.78 -33.95 4.32
C PRO A 345 -1.53 -34.69 3.20
N SER A 346 -1.48 -36.03 3.19
CA SER A 346 -2.20 -36.89 2.23
C SER A 346 -3.64 -37.20 2.63
N ASP A 347 -4.05 -36.89 3.87
CA ASP A 347 -5.42 -37.15 4.34
C ASP A 347 -6.36 -36.02 3.90
N HIS A 348 -7.32 -36.31 3.02
CA HIS A 348 -8.21 -35.29 2.41
C HIS A 348 -9.27 -34.74 3.38
N TYR A 349 -9.62 -35.47 4.44
CA TYR A 349 -10.62 -35.07 5.45
C TYR A 349 -10.17 -35.44 6.86
N HIS A 350 -10.46 -34.59 7.86
CA HIS A 350 -10.13 -34.84 9.27
C HIS A 350 -11.39 -35.00 10.13
N ILE A 351 -11.81 -36.24 10.36
CA ILE A 351 -13.00 -36.52 11.17
C ILE A 351 -12.61 -36.50 12.66
N ALA A 352 -13.37 -35.75 13.47
CA ALA A 352 -13.16 -35.67 14.91
C ALA A 352 -13.31 -37.06 15.58
N LYS A 353 -12.39 -37.44 16.47
CA LYS A 353 -12.54 -38.67 17.28
C LYS A 353 -13.64 -38.56 18.34
N SER A 354 -14.06 -37.34 18.70
CA SER A 354 -15.05 -37.08 19.73
C SER A 354 -16.44 -36.86 19.11
N ALA A 355 -17.43 -37.62 19.55
CA ALA A 355 -18.84 -37.45 19.19
C ALA A 355 -19.60 -36.47 20.11
N ARG A 356 -18.90 -35.79 21.04
CA ARG A 356 -19.51 -34.92 22.06
C ARG A 356 -20.18 -33.67 21.49
N GLN A 357 -19.65 -33.13 20.39
CA GLN A 357 -20.21 -31.96 19.72
C GLN A 357 -21.06 -32.41 18.52
N ASN A 358 -22.35 -32.58 18.77
CA ASN A 358 -23.33 -32.90 17.74
C ASN A 358 -24.49 -31.91 17.80
N GLU A 359 -25.13 -31.70 16.66
CA GLU A 359 -26.37 -30.94 16.54
C GLU A 359 -27.42 -31.77 15.80
N ASN A 360 -28.67 -31.63 16.22
CA ASN A 360 -29.79 -32.21 15.50
C ASN A 360 -30.02 -31.44 14.19
N LEU A 361 -30.04 -32.16 13.07
CA LEU A 361 -30.08 -31.62 11.73
C LEU A 361 -31.34 -30.77 11.48
N THR A 362 -32.51 -31.22 11.94
CA THR A 362 -33.77 -30.47 11.79
C THR A 362 -33.74 -29.18 12.61
N VAL A 363 -33.19 -29.22 13.83
CA VAL A 363 -33.02 -28.02 14.67
C VAL A 363 -32.04 -27.03 14.04
N TRP A 364 -30.94 -27.52 13.46
CA TRP A 364 -29.93 -26.71 12.76
C TRP A 364 -30.50 -25.99 11.54
N LEU A 365 -31.36 -26.67 10.76
CA LEU A 365 -32.07 -26.09 9.62
C LEU A 365 -33.12 -25.06 10.05
N GLY A 366 -33.89 -25.36 11.10
CA GLY A 366 -34.89 -24.43 11.62
C GLY A 366 -34.30 -23.09 12.07
N LYS A 367 -33.10 -23.10 12.66
CA LYS A 367 -32.36 -21.89 13.04
C LYS A 367 -31.89 -21.04 11.86
N ARG A 368 -31.84 -21.59 10.64
CA ARG A 368 -31.29 -20.94 9.43
C ARG A 368 -32.33 -20.82 8.31
N LYS A 369 -33.62 -20.82 8.64
CA LYS A 369 -34.70 -20.82 7.65
C LYS A 369 -34.61 -19.71 6.59
N ASP A 370 -34.04 -18.56 6.94
CA ASP A 370 -33.89 -17.40 6.04
C ASP A 370 -32.62 -17.43 5.18
N ASP A 371 -31.75 -18.45 5.34
CA ASP A 371 -30.51 -18.59 4.56
C ASP A 371 -30.78 -19.32 3.24
N PRO A 372 -30.55 -18.70 2.06
CA PRO A 372 -30.73 -19.37 0.77
C PRO A 372 -29.90 -20.65 0.61
N ALA A 373 -28.79 -20.79 1.35
CA ALA A 373 -27.91 -21.96 1.27
C ALA A 373 -28.52 -23.23 1.90
N VAL A 374 -29.57 -23.11 2.72
CA VAL A 374 -30.25 -24.27 3.34
C VAL A 374 -31.52 -24.70 2.60
N HIS A 375 -31.83 -24.07 1.46
CA HIS A 375 -32.94 -24.48 0.60
C HIS A 375 -32.65 -25.89 0.03
N ASP A 376 -33.63 -26.79 0.15
CA ASP A 376 -33.53 -28.20 -0.25
C ASP A 376 -32.33 -28.97 0.33
N PHE A 377 -31.83 -28.53 1.49
CA PHE A 377 -30.61 -29.09 2.07
C PHE A 377 -30.70 -30.60 2.33
N ILE A 378 -31.84 -31.10 2.81
CA ILE A 378 -32.01 -32.54 3.12
C ILE A 378 -32.01 -33.41 1.86
N PRO A 379 -32.84 -33.12 0.83
CA PRO A 379 -32.76 -33.82 -0.45
C PRO A 379 -31.35 -33.84 -1.04
N ARG A 380 -30.68 -32.69 -1.07
CA ARG A 380 -29.33 -32.52 -1.62
C ARG A 380 -28.27 -33.30 -0.84
N LEU A 381 -28.34 -33.27 0.50
CA LEU A 381 -27.47 -34.07 1.35
C LEU A 381 -27.67 -35.56 1.12
N LYS A 382 -28.92 -36.03 0.99
CA LYS A 382 -29.21 -37.44 0.70
C LYS A 382 -28.70 -37.84 -0.68
N ASP A 383 -28.87 -36.99 -1.69
CA ASP A 383 -28.36 -37.22 -3.05
C ASP A 383 -26.82 -37.33 -3.04
N HIS A 384 -26.15 -36.43 -2.33
CA HIS A 384 -24.70 -36.46 -2.13
C HIS A 384 -24.23 -37.78 -1.47
N LEU A 385 -24.88 -38.18 -0.37
CA LEU A 385 -24.53 -39.39 0.36
C LEU A 385 -24.80 -40.65 -0.48
N LEU A 386 -25.92 -40.68 -1.21
CA LEU A 386 -26.29 -41.83 -2.05
C LEU A 386 -25.32 -42.00 -3.22
N ALA A 387 -24.92 -40.89 -3.88
CA ALA A 387 -23.91 -40.93 -4.93
C ALA A 387 -22.58 -41.51 -4.43
N ARG A 388 -22.16 -41.15 -3.21
CA ARG A 388 -20.94 -41.70 -2.58
C ARG A 388 -21.08 -43.16 -2.21
N LEU A 389 -22.20 -43.57 -1.64
CA LEU A 389 -22.49 -44.97 -1.32
C LEU A 389 -22.53 -45.86 -2.57
N ARG A 390 -22.98 -45.31 -3.70
CA ARG A 390 -23.00 -45.99 -5.01
C ARG A 390 -21.66 -45.91 -5.77
N GLY A 391 -20.63 -45.26 -5.21
CA GLY A 391 -19.30 -45.18 -5.82
C GLY A 391 -19.20 -44.25 -7.05
N LEU A 392 -20.13 -43.31 -7.19
CA LEU A 392 -20.17 -42.39 -8.33
C LEU A 392 -19.16 -41.24 -8.16
N ALA A 393 -18.52 -40.85 -9.27
CA ALA A 393 -17.53 -39.78 -9.30
C ALA A 393 -18.17 -38.42 -8.97
N TYR A 394 -17.41 -37.54 -8.31
CA TYR A 394 -17.84 -36.16 -8.05
C TYR A 394 -17.53 -35.26 -9.26
N ASP A 395 -18.55 -34.77 -9.94
CA ASP A 395 -18.43 -33.89 -11.11
C ASP A 395 -18.82 -32.42 -10.82
N GLY A 396 -19.24 -32.12 -9.59
CA GLY A 396 -19.56 -30.76 -9.14
C GLY A 396 -21.06 -30.46 -9.10
N ASP A 397 -21.90 -31.32 -9.70
CA ASP A 397 -23.35 -31.27 -9.64
C ASP A 397 -23.90 -32.55 -8.96
N GLU A 398 -24.90 -32.43 -8.10
CA GLU A 398 -25.47 -33.60 -7.43
C GLU A 398 -26.40 -34.34 -8.41
N GLN A 399 -26.14 -35.63 -8.67
CA GLN A 399 -27.07 -36.46 -9.43
C GLN A 399 -28.42 -36.49 -8.72
N ASN A 400 -29.50 -36.21 -9.45
CA ASN A 400 -30.85 -36.22 -8.90
C ASN A 400 -31.34 -37.66 -8.76
N PHE A 401 -31.65 -38.06 -7.53
CA PHE A 401 -32.28 -39.34 -7.23
C PHE A 401 -33.78 -39.18 -6.98
N SER A 402 -34.55 -40.25 -7.13
CA SER A 402 -35.99 -40.23 -6.80
C SER A 402 -36.20 -40.20 -5.29
N ASP A 403 -37.44 -39.91 -4.85
CA ASP A 403 -37.74 -39.89 -3.42
C ASP A 403 -37.65 -41.30 -2.80
N GLU A 404 -37.98 -42.35 -3.57
CA GLU A 404 -37.80 -43.75 -3.15
C GLU A 404 -36.32 -44.09 -2.95
N ASP A 405 -35.45 -43.59 -3.82
CA ASP A 405 -33.99 -43.73 -3.71
C ASP A 405 -33.46 -43.00 -2.47
N ARG A 406 -33.96 -41.79 -2.21
CA ARG A 406 -33.58 -40.97 -1.03
C ARG A 406 -34.06 -41.59 0.28
N ASP A 407 -35.16 -42.32 0.29
CA ASP A 407 -35.69 -43.00 1.48
C ASP A 407 -34.86 -44.21 1.88
N CYS A 408 -34.00 -44.71 0.98
CA CYS A 408 -33.01 -45.72 1.30
C CYS A 408 -31.84 -45.17 2.17
N VAL A 409 -31.70 -43.85 2.29
CA VAL A 409 -30.64 -43.21 3.11
C VAL A 409 -31.19 -42.76 4.46
N VAL A 410 -30.75 -43.43 5.52
CA VAL A 410 -31.10 -43.11 6.90
C VAL A 410 -29.96 -42.41 7.61
N ILE A 411 -30.19 -41.16 8.04
CA ILE A 411 -29.24 -40.41 8.88
C ILE A 411 -29.46 -40.81 10.34
N ARG A 412 -28.50 -41.56 10.89
CA ARG A 412 -28.56 -42.07 12.27
C ARG A 412 -28.77 -40.93 13.28
N ASP A 413 -29.75 -41.10 14.16
CA ASP A 413 -30.16 -40.16 15.21
C ASP A 413 -30.52 -38.73 14.73
N ASN A 414 -30.64 -38.50 13.41
CA ASN A 414 -30.78 -37.17 12.82
C ASN A 414 -29.70 -36.17 13.31
N LYS A 415 -28.47 -36.66 13.53
CA LYS A 415 -27.36 -35.87 14.06
C LYS A 415 -26.34 -35.55 12.99
N MET A 416 -25.86 -34.31 13.00
CA MET A 416 -24.62 -33.92 12.36
C MET A 416 -23.56 -33.66 13.42
N TYR A 417 -22.34 -34.05 13.12
CA TYR A 417 -21.19 -33.81 13.98
C TYR A 417 -20.41 -32.63 13.46
N HIS A 418 -20.04 -31.72 14.36
CA HIS A 418 -19.18 -30.61 13.98
C HIS A 418 -17.81 -31.15 13.60
N HIS A 419 -17.28 -30.64 12.48
CA HIS A 419 -15.90 -30.89 12.14
C HIS A 419 -15.00 -30.27 13.21
N SER A 420 -14.11 -31.05 13.81
CA SER A 420 -13.19 -30.58 14.87
C SER A 420 -12.02 -29.79 14.29
N MET A 421 -12.28 -28.72 13.54
CA MET A 421 -11.24 -27.81 13.07
C MET A 421 -11.35 -26.35 13.54
N PHE A 422 -12.33 -26.02 14.39
CA PHE A 422 -12.44 -24.68 14.96
C PHE A 422 -12.85 -24.69 16.43
#